data_AF-A0AAU3GFE6-F1
#
_entry.id   AF-A0AAU3GFE6-F1
#
_cell.length_a   1.000
_cell.length_b   1.000
_cell.length_c   1.000
_cell.angle_alpha   90.00
_cell.angle_beta   90.00
_cell.angle_gamma   90.00
#
_symmetry.space_group_name_H-M   'P 1'
#
loop_
_entity.id
_entity.type
_entity.pdbx_description
1 polymer ?
#
loop_
_entity_poly.entity_id
_entity_poly.type
_entity_poly.pdbx_seq_one_letter_code
_entity_poly.pdbx_strand_id
1 'polypeptide(L)'
;MKIVDTEFYDWMRELVATPREEYPQFGVALSLLSVLPPMESAALLGRRLSALTEQVRQTRAIVQAASEDGVAWVFLVEEEYRLAVLDAECRFVTGLIESLEHPDHVRAWQEIFGSGT
;
A
#
# COMPACT_ATOMS: atom_id res chain seq x y z
N MET A 1 -27.58 -28.62 -20.03
CA MET A 1 -26.16 -28.27 -20.20
C MET A 1 -26.07 -27.00 -21.02
N LYS A 2 -25.32 -26.00 -20.53
CA LYS A 2 -25.03 -24.65 -21.06
C LYS A 2 -26.16 -23.62 -20.88
N ILE A 3 -26.06 -22.80 -19.85
CA ILE A 3 -25.56 -21.40 -19.90
C ILE A 3 -24.83 -21.23 -18.56
N VAL A 4 -23.50 -21.16 -18.57
CA VAL A 4 -22.79 -20.50 -17.49
C VAL A 4 -22.66 -19.07 -18.01
N ASP A 5 -23.24 -18.09 -17.32
CA ASP A 5 -23.52 -16.75 -17.84
C ASP A 5 -22.29 -16.14 -18.53
N THR A 6 -22.35 -16.03 -19.86
CA THR A 6 -21.23 -15.59 -20.69
C THR A 6 -20.81 -14.16 -20.32
N GLU A 7 -21.77 -13.34 -19.89
CA GLU A 7 -21.53 -11.98 -19.37
C GLU A 7 -20.63 -11.98 -18.14
N PHE A 8 -20.83 -12.89 -17.18
CA PHE A 8 -19.96 -12.98 -15.99
C PHE A 8 -18.52 -13.34 -16.38
N TYR A 9 -18.33 -14.28 -17.32
CA TYR A 9 -16.99 -14.64 -17.77
C TYR A 9 -16.32 -13.55 -18.59
N ASP A 10 -17.08 -12.84 -19.44
CA ASP A 10 -16.55 -11.71 -20.21
C ASP A 10 -16.16 -10.56 -19.27
N TRP A 11 -16.97 -10.28 -18.26
CA TRP A 11 -16.65 -9.33 -17.21
C TRP A 11 -15.40 -9.73 -16.42
N MET A 12 -15.29 -11.00 -16.00
CA MET A 12 -14.09 -11.50 -15.32
C MET A 12 -12.85 -11.42 -16.21
N ARG A 13 -12.95 -11.70 -17.51
CA ARG A 13 -11.85 -11.53 -18.47
C ARG A 13 -11.43 -10.08 -18.57
N GLU A 14 -12.39 -9.15 -18.66
CA GLU A 14 -12.12 -7.72 -18.73
C GLU A 14 -11.38 -7.24 -17.48
N LEU A 15 -11.88 -7.59 -16.28
CA LEU A 15 -11.27 -7.21 -15.00
C LEU A 15 -9.85 -7.74 -14.84
N VAL A 16 -9.59 -8.98 -15.24
CA VAL A 16 -8.25 -9.57 -15.14
C VAL A 16 -7.29 -8.97 -16.18
N ALA A 17 -7.77 -8.71 -17.40
CA ALA A 17 -6.92 -8.25 -18.50
C ALA A 17 -6.66 -6.74 -18.48
N THR A 18 -7.58 -5.95 -17.91
CA THR A 18 -7.56 -4.49 -18.02
C THR A 18 -7.37 -3.86 -16.64
N PRO A 19 -6.16 -3.35 -16.34
CA PRO A 19 -5.92 -2.59 -15.12
C PRO A 19 -6.87 -1.39 -15.04
N ARG A 20 -7.44 -1.16 -13.87
CA ARG A 20 -8.24 0.04 -13.57
C ARG A 20 -7.53 0.84 -12.48
N GLU A 21 -7.71 2.15 -12.53
CA GLU A 21 -7.15 3.03 -11.50
C GLU A 21 -7.94 2.86 -10.21
N GLU A 22 -7.29 2.31 -9.19
CA GLU A 22 -7.80 2.27 -7.83
C GLU A 22 -7.19 3.46 -7.09
N TYR A 23 -8.02 4.34 -6.50
CA TYR A 23 -7.55 5.56 -5.82
C TYR A 23 -7.40 5.32 -4.30
N PRO A 24 -6.21 4.97 -3.80
CA PRO A 24 -6.00 4.82 -2.36
C PRO A 24 -5.97 6.19 -1.68
N GLN A 25 -6.65 6.32 -0.53
CA GLN A 25 -6.64 7.53 0.29
C GLN A 25 -5.22 7.98 0.68
N PHE A 26 -4.28 7.04 0.78
CA PHE A 26 -2.89 7.37 1.05
C PHE A 26 -2.23 8.14 -0.10
N GLY A 27 -2.58 7.84 -1.36
CA GLY A 27 -2.12 8.62 -2.52
C GLY A 27 -2.56 10.08 -2.45
N VAL A 28 -3.78 10.33 -1.98
CA VAL A 28 -4.27 11.71 -1.73
C VAL A 28 -3.43 12.38 -0.65
N ALA A 29 -3.15 11.71 0.47
CA ALA A 29 -2.28 12.25 1.51
C ALA A 29 -0.87 12.56 1.00
N LEU A 30 -0.29 11.70 0.17
CA LEU A 30 1.03 11.91 -0.45
C LEU A 30 1.04 13.14 -1.37
N SER A 31 -0.05 13.38 -2.12
CA SER A 31 -0.15 14.54 -3.01
C SER A 31 -0.14 15.89 -2.28
N LEU A 32 -0.46 15.89 -0.98
CA LEU A 32 -0.51 17.08 -0.13
C LEU A 32 0.48 17.02 1.04
N LEU A 33 1.40 16.04 1.06
CA LEU A 33 2.26 15.77 2.21
C LEU A 33 3.11 16.98 2.62
N SER A 34 3.49 17.82 1.66
CA SER A 34 4.37 18.98 1.87
C SER A 34 3.84 20.02 2.84
N VAL A 35 2.53 20.00 3.17
CA VAL A 35 1.95 20.90 4.18
C VAL A 35 2.43 20.59 5.60
N LEU A 36 3.00 19.40 5.83
CA LEU A 36 3.55 18.98 7.11
C LEU A 36 5.08 19.16 7.13
N PRO A 37 5.68 19.49 8.30
CA PRO A 37 7.13 19.47 8.48
C PRO A 37 7.72 18.07 8.21
N PRO A 38 8.91 17.94 7.60
CA PRO A 38 9.47 16.65 7.22
C PRO A 38 9.62 15.66 8.37
N MET A 39 10.05 16.14 9.55
CA MET A 39 10.18 15.29 10.74
C MET A 39 8.84 14.84 11.30
N GLU A 40 7.80 15.67 11.19
CA GLU A 40 6.44 15.29 11.57
C GLU A 40 5.88 14.24 10.61
N SER A 41 6.07 14.45 9.29
CA SER A 41 5.72 13.47 8.26
C SER A 41 6.40 12.13 8.50
N ALA A 42 7.71 12.12 8.78
CA ALA A 42 8.48 10.91 9.08
C ALA A 42 7.90 10.17 10.29
N ALA A 43 7.59 10.88 11.38
CA ALA A 43 7.00 10.28 12.58
C ALA A 43 5.61 9.65 12.30
N LEU A 44 4.74 10.34 11.55
CA LEU A 44 3.42 9.82 11.16
C LEU A 44 3.54 8.60 10.24
N LEU A 45 4.47 8.64 9.28
CA LEU A 45 4.78 7.51 8.40
C LEU A 45 5.35 6.33 9.18
N GLY A 46 6.14 6.56 10.22
CA GLY A 46 6.63 5.50 11.13
C GLY A 46 5.49 4.77 11.85
N ARG A 47 4.46 5.50 12.30
CA ARG A 47 3.24 4.89 12.86
C ARG A 47 2.49 4.07 11.82
N ARG A 48 2.38 4.58 10.59
CA ARG A 48 1.78 3.85 9.47
C ARG A 48 2.55 2.57 9.16
N LEU A 49 3.88 2.63 9.09
CA LEU A 49 4.74 1.48 8.82
C LEU A 49 4.57 0.37 9.87
N SER A 50 4.45 0.73 11.15
CA SER A 50 4.17 -0.23 12.21
C SER A 50 2.82 -0.93 12.01
N ALA A 51 1.78 -0.19 11.64
CA ALA A 51 0.47 -0.76 11.34
C ALA A 51 0.47 -1.66 10.09
N LEU A 52 1.21 -1.28 9.04
CA LEU A 52 1.37 -2.10 7.83
C LEU A 52 2.11 -3.40 8.13
N THR A 53 3.21 -3.33 8.90
CA THR A 53 4.00 -4.50 9.30
C THR A 53 3.17 -5.50 10.09
N GLU A 54 2.31 -5.02 10.98
CA GLU A 54 1.39 -5.88 11.73
C GLU A 54 0.34 -6.52 10.81
N GLN A 55 -0.21 -5.78 9.84
CA GLN A 55 -1.12 -6.35 8.85
C GLN A 55 -0.44 -7.43 8.01
N VAL A 56 0.80 -7.22 7.54
CA VAL A 56 1.58 -8.23 6.82
C VAL A 56 1.72 -9.50 7.67
N ARG A 57 2.09 -9.35 8.95
CA ARG A 57 2.26 -10.47 9.87
C ARG A 57 0.95 -11.26 10.04
N GLN A 58 -0.17 -10.56 10.23
CA GLN A 58 -1.49 -11.18 10.38
C GLN A 58 -1.93 -11.91 9.11
N THR A 59 -1.83 -11.27 7.95
CA THR A 59 -2.23 -11.88 6.68
C THR A 59 -1.37 -13.10 6.35
N ARG A 60 -0.04 -13.06 6.57
CA ARG A 60 0.82 -14.23 6.37
C ARG A 60 0.40 -15.40 7.26
N ALA A 61 0.03 -15.15 8.51
CA ALA A 61 -0.43 -16.20 9.41
C ALA A 61 -1.73 -16.85 8.93
N ILE A 62 -2.67 -16.05 8.39
CA ILE A 62 -3.93 -16.54 7.82
C ILE A 62 -3.67 -17.42 6.60
N VAL A 63 -2.85 -16.94 5.66
CA VAL A 63 -2.49 -17.68 4.44
C VAL A 63 -1.80 -18.99 4.77
N GLN A 64 -0.85 -18.97 5.70
CA GLN A 64 -0.14 -20.16 6.14
C GLN A 64 -1.10 -21.18 6.77
N ALA A 65 -1.94 -20.76 7.71
CA ALA A 65 -2.91 -21.65 8.36
C ALA A 65 -3.88 -22.27 7.35
N ALA A 66 -4.42 -21.47 6.43
CA ALA A 66 -5.32 -21.96 5.38
C ALA A 66 -4.62 -22.97 4.45
N SER A 67 -3.35 -22.72 4.10
CA SER A 67 -2.55 -23.66 3.31
C SER A 67 -2.28 -24.97 4.06
N GLU A 68 -2.01 -24.91 5.37
CA GLU A 68 -1.81 -26.09 6.22
C GLU A 68 -3.10 -26.92 6.35
N ASP A 69 -4.27 -26.25 6.37
CA ASP A 69 -5.59 -26.86 6.35
C ASP A 69 -6.01 -27.40 4.96
N GLY A 70 -5.15 -27.27 3.94
CA GLY A 70 -5.36 -27.83 2.61
C GLY A 70 -6.23 -26.97 1.68
N VAL A 71 -6.41 -25.69 1.97
CA VAL A 71 -7.11 -24.75 1.07
C VAL A 71 -6.32 -24.62 -0.24
N ALA A 72 -7.01 -24.73 -1.37
CA ALA A 72 -6.38 -24.65 -2.68
C ALA A 72 -5.86 -23.23 -2.98
N TRP A 73 -4.69 -23.13 -3.63
CA TRP A 73 -3.98 -21.88 -3.92
C TRP A 73 -4.84 -20.80 -4.57
N VAL A 74 -5.78 -21.18 -5.43
CA VAL A 74 -6.63 -20.22 -6.16
C VAL A 74 -7.55 -19.44 -5.21
N PHE A 75 -7.89 -20.00 -4.05
CA PHE A 75 -8.67 -19.30 -3.02
C PHE A 75 -7.81 -18.44 -2.09
N LEU A 76 -6.48 -18.54 -2.20
CA LEU A 76 -5.53 -17.72 -1.44
C LEU A 76 -5.00 -16.53 -2.24
N VAL A 77 -5.25 -16.48 -3.56
CA VAL A 77 -4.67 -15.49 -4.48
C VAL A 77 -4.98 -14.04 -4.08
N GLU A 78 -6.16 -13.79 -3.50
CA GLU A 78 -6.55 -12.46 -3.03
C GLU A 78 -5.68 -11.99 -1.84
N GLU A 79 -5.37 -12.90 -0.91
CA GLU A 79 -4.51 -12.59 0.24
C GLU A 79 -3.03 -12.49 -0.17
N GLU A 80 -2.58 -13.30 -1.12
CA GLU A 80 -1.25 -13.17 -1.72
C GLU A 80 -1.07 -11.82 -2.43
N TYR A 81 -2.09 -11.38 -3.19
CA TYR A 81 -2.11 -10.04 -3.77
C TYR A 81 -2.07 -8.96 -2.69
N ARG A 82 -2.88 -9.10 -1.64
CA ARG A 82 -2.87 -8.17 -0.50
C ARG A 82 -1.49 -8.08 0.15
N LEU A 83 -0.81 -9.19 0.36
CA LEU A 83 0.56 -9.22 0.89
C LEU A 83 1.54 -8.48 -0.01
N ALA A 84 1.45 -8.68 -1.32
CA ALA A 84 2.32 -8.00 -2.28
C ALA A 84 2.12 -6.48 -2.26
N VAL A 85 0.87 -6.01 -2.16
CA VAL A 85 0.56 -4.57 -2.05
C VAL A 85 1.06 -4.00 -0.71
N LEU A 86 0.83 -4.69 0.40
CA LEU A 86 1.30 -4.26 1.72
C LEU A 86 2.83 -4.18 1.78
N ASP A 87 3.55 -5.16 1.21
CA ASP A 87 5.01 -5.17 1.16
C ASP A 87 5.56 -4.02 0.31
N ALA A 88 4.93 -3.78 -0.86
CA ALA A 88 5.28 -2.65 -1.71
C ALA A 88 5.10 -1.32 -0.97
N GLU A 89 4.01 -1.16 -0.22
CA GLU A 89 3.77 0.05 0.55
C GLU A 89 4.76 0.19 1.72
N CYS A 90 5.04 -0.88 2.48
CA CYS A 90 6.05 -0.87 3.53
C CYS A 90 7.41 -0.38 3.00
N ARG A 91 7.86 -0.95 1.88
CA ARG A 91 9.12 -0.55 1.23
C ARG A 91 9.12 0.92 0.83
N PHE A 92 8.04 1.38 0.21
CA PHE A 92 7.90 2.78 -0.20
C PHE A 92 7.94 3.72 1.00
N VAL A 93 7.18 3.41 2.05
CA VAL A 93 7.10 4.22 3.28
C VAL A 93 8.46 4.28 3.98
N THR A 94 9.19 3.17 4.08
CA THR A 94 10.55 3.15 4.65
C THR A 94 11.48 4.10 3.89
N GLY A 95 11.56 3.99 2.56
CA GLY A 95 12.42 4.88 1.77
C GLY A 95 12.00 6.35 1.82
N LEU A 96 10.69 6.62 1.95
CA LEU A 96 10.18 7.98 2.11
C LEU A 96 10.55 8.56 3.48
N ILE A 97 10.49 7.79 4.56
CA ILE A 97 10.95 8.20 5.89
C ILE A 97 12.43 8.60 5.82
N GLU A 98 13.28 7.73 5.26
CA GLU A 98 14.72 7.99 5.10
C GLU A 98 14.97 9.29 4.30
N SER A 99 14.18 9.52 3.25
CA SER A 99 14.28 10.74 2.45
C SER A 99 13.86 11.99 3.23
N LEU A 100 12.78 11.93 4.00
CA LEU A 100 12.27 13.05 4.79
C LEU A 100 13.19 13.43 5.95
N GLU A 101 13.90 12.46 6.51
CA GLU A 101 14.89 12.67 7.58
C GLU A 101 16.23 13.19 7.03
N HIS A 102 16.44 13.14 5.71
CA HIS A 102 17.67 13.62 5.10
C HIS A 102 17.82 15.15 5.28
N PRO A 103 18.99 15.65 5.72
CA PRO A 103 19.19 17.07 6.00
C PRO A 103 18.87 18.02 4.83
N ASP A 104 19.13 17.57 3.60
CA ASP A 104 18.84 18.37 2.40
C ASP A 104 17.33 18.56 2.18
N HIS A 105 16.51 17.54 2.47
CA HIS A 105 15.06 17.65 2.39
C HIS A 105 14.50 18.56 3.48
N VAL A 106 15.04 18.46 4.70
CA VAL A 106 14.69 19.36 5.81
C VAL A 106 15.00 20.81 5.46
N ARG A 107 16.19 21.06 4.90
CA ARG A 107 16.60 22.41 4.47
C ARG A 107 15.73 22.94 3.33
N ALA A 108 15.51 22.13 2.29
CA ALA A 108 14.66 22.53 1.16
C ALA A 108 13.26 22.91 1.62
N TRP A 109 12.68 22.16 2.56
CA TRP A 109 11.38 22.50 3.15
C TRP A 109 11.43 23.83 3.92
N GLN A 110 12.48 24.07 4.73
CA GLN A 110 12.65 25.34 5.45
C GLN A 110 12.83 26.54 4.51
N GLU A 111 13.50 26.38 3.37
CA GLU A 111 13.64 27.45 2.38
C GLU A 111 12.29 27.81 1.75
N ILE A 112 11.47 26.81 1.43
CA ILE A 112 10.15 26.98 0.80
C ILE A 112 9.13 27.56 1.79
N PHE A 113 9.09 27.06 3.03
CA PHE A 113 8.02 27.35 4.00
C PHE A 113 8.46 28.20 5.20
N GLY A 114 9.76 28.31 5.48
CA GLY A 114 10.31 29.05 6.62
C GLY A 114 10.52 30.55 6.38
N SER A 115 10.34 31.02 5.15
CA SER A 115 10.43 32.45 4.79
C SER A 115 9.17 33.26 5.15
N GLY A 116 8.16 32.63 5.76
CA GLY A 116 6.88 33.24 6.12
C GLY A 116 6.63 33.55 7.60
N THR A 117 7.67 33.57 8.45
CA THR A 117 7.55 34.00 9.87
C THR A 117 8.20 35.35 10.11
#